data_AF-A0A947APC9-F1
#
_entry.id   AF-A0A947APC9-F1
#
_cell.length_a   1.000
_cell.length_b   1.000
_cell.length_c   1.000
_cell.angle_alpha   90.00
_cell.angle_beta   90.00
_cell.angle_gamma   90.00
#
_symmetry.space_group_name_H-M   'P 1'
#
loop_
_entity.id
_entity.type
_entity.pdbx_description
1 polymer ?
#
loop_
_entity_poly.entity_id
_entity_poly.type
_entity_poly.pdbx_seq_one_letter_code
_entity_poly.pdbx_strand_id
1 'polypeptide(L)'
;MVDIRVAAGRKIAIIAHCLLNQNVKPHQRARYPGIVTPVLDVIREEGYALVQLPCPEIAFAGAKRWSQVIEQYDTPKYRDHCSDLTIRSIDQIDHFLRDSAFKLVLIGLEGSPSCGVRLTGSNSDWQGYP
;
A
#
# COMPACT_ATOMS: atom_id res chain seq x y z
N MET A 1 0.33 4.62 37.03
CA MET A 1 0.25 5.26 35.70
C MET A 1 -1.07 6.01 35.66
N VAL A 2 -1.06 7.32 35.38
CA VAL A 2 -2.32 8.10 35.29
C VAL A 2 -2.96 7.77 33.94
N ASP A 3 -4.25 7.42 33.92
CA ASP A 3 -5.01 7.19 32.69
C ASP A 3 -5.30 8.55 32.03
N ILE A 4 -4.54 8.87 30.98
CA ILE A 4 -4.71 10.10 30.20
C ILE A 4 -5.37 9.72 28.87
N ARG A 5 -6.57 10.24 28.63
CA ARG A 5 -7.33 10.06 27.38
C ARG A 5 -7.52 11.39 26.68
N VAL A 6 -7.29 11.42 25.37
CA VAL A 6 -7.48 12.59 24.52
C VAL A 6 -8.34 12.24 23.31
N ALA A 7 -8.98 13.23 22.70
CA ALA A 7 -9.74 13.02 21.48
C ALA A 7 -8.83 12.68 20.29
N ALA A 8 -9.25 11.74 19.44
CA ALA A 8 -8.52 11.38 18.22
C ALA A 8 -8.69 12.44 17.12
N GLY A 9 -7.64 12.68 16.33
CA GLY A 9 -7.58 13.75 15.33
C GLY A 9 -8.38 13.54 14.04
N ARG A 10 -9.00 12.37 13.84
CA ARG A 10 -9.85 12.02 12.67
C ARG A 10 -9.19 12.17 11.28
N LYS A 11 -7.86 12.17 11.22
CA LYS A 11 -7.08 12.12 9.97
C LYS A 11 -6.53 10.71 9.78
N ILE A 12 -6.82 10.07 8.64
CA ILE A 12 -6.38 8.72 8.32
C ILE A 12 -5.61 8.69 7.00
N ALA A 13 -4.40 8.15 7.02
CA ALA A 13 -3.60 7.85 5.84
C ALA A 13 -3.67 6.35 5.54
N ILE A 14 -4.31 6.01 4.43
CA ILE A 14 -4.34 4.67 3.87
C ILE A 14 -3.06 4.49 3.05
N ILE A 15 -2.21 3.54 3.42
CA ILE A 15 -0.84 3.47 2.91
C ILE A 15 -0.51 2.11 2.29
N ALA A 16 0.21 2.12 1.16
CA ALA A 16 0.75 0.91 0.55
C ALA A 16 1.74 0.21 1.48
N HIS A 17 1.60 -1.11 1.63
CA HIS A 17 2.40 -1.95 2.52
C HIS A 17 3.91 -1.68 2.46
N CYS A 18 4.46 -1.57 1.24
CA CYS A 18 5.90 -1.45 1.05
C CYS A 18 6.49 -0.18 1.65
N LEU A 19 5.70 0.86 1.90
CA LEU A 19 6.17 2.07 2.58
C LEU A 19 6.47 1.81 4.07
N LEU A 20 5.85 0.80 4.68
CA LEU A 20 6.08 0.38 6.06
C LEU A 20 6.96 -0.87 6.17
N ASN A 21 7.12 -1.64 5.09
CA ASN A 21 7.96 -2.83 5.09
C ASN A 21 8.58 -3.08 3.71
N GLN A 22 9.82 -2.63 3.52
CA GLN A 22 10.55 -2.81 2.26
C GLN A 22 10.95 -4.27 1.98
N ASN A 23 10.82 -5.20 2.94
CA ASN A 23 11.08 -6.62 2.71
C ASN A 23 10.06 -7.28 1.76
N VAL A 24 8.96 -6.61 1.43
CA VAL A 24 7.97 -7.09 0.44
C VAL A 24 8.36 -6.78 -1.00
N LYS A 25 9.42 -5.99 -1.20
CA LYS A 25 9.94 -5.66 -2.53
C LYS A 25 10.65 -6.86 -3.16
N PRO A 26 10.66 -6.95 -4.50
CA PRO A 26 11.52 -7.89 -5.20
C PRO A 26 13.00 -7.69 -4.81
N HIS A 27 13.81 -8.71 -5.10
CA HIS A 27 15.25 -8.67 -4.85
C HIS A 27 15.89 -7.37 -5.38
N GLN A 28 16.69 -6.72 -4.54
CA GLN A 28 17.40 -5.46 -4.86
C GLN A 28 16.52 -4.29 -5.34
N ARG A 29 15.23 -4.26 -5.00
CA ARG A 29 14.32 -3.14 -5.32
C ARG A 29 13.96 -2.25 -4.12
N ALA A 30 14.41 -2.59 -2.93
CA ALA A 30 14.23 -1.76 -1.74
C ALA A 30 15.09 -0.48 -1.83
N ARG A 31 14.53 0.66 -1.44
CA ARG A 31 15.26 1.93 -1.32
C ARG A 31 15.61 2.29 0.13
N TYR A 32 15.00 1.60 1.07
CA TYR A 32 15.23 1.74 2.51
C TYR A 32 15.38 0.33 3.10
N PRO A 33 16.12 0.17 4.21
CA PRO A 33 16.30 -1.13 4.86
C PRO A 33 15.03 -1.69 5.49
N GLY A 34 14.00 -0.86 5.74
CA GLY A 34 12.77 -1.27 6.41
C GLY A 34 11.60 -0.33 6.11
N ILE A 35 11.36 0.64 6.98
CA ILE A 35 10.33 1.68 6.78
C ILE A 35 10.88 2.79 5.87
N VAL A 36 10.02 3.36 5.03
CA VAL A 36 10.32 4.58 4.27
C VAL A 36 10.10 5.79 5.18
N THR A 37 11.09 6.06 6.03
CA THR A 37 11.00 7.06 7.11
C THR A 37 10.52 8.44 6.66
N PRO A 38 10.97 9.03 5.53
CA PRO A 38 10.50 10.35 5.12
C PRO A 38 8.99 10.44 4.89
N VAL A 39 8.36 9.36 4.43
CA VAL A 39 6.89 9.32 4.26
C VAL A 39 6.20 9.23 5.61
N LEU A 40 6.72 8.39 6.51
CA LEU A 40 6.15 8.21 7.84
C LEU A 40 6.26 9.48 8.70
N ASP A 41 7.38 10.19 8.60
CA ASP A 41 7.58 11.45 9.32
C ASP A 41 6.56 12.50 8.89
N VAL A 42 6.32 12.68 7.59
CA VAL A 42 5.30 13.60 7.08
C VAL A 42 3.90 13.23 7.57
N ILE A 43 3.53 11.94 7.52
CA ILE A 43 2.23 11.46 8.02
C ILE A 43 2.07 11.79 9.51
N ARG A 44 3.12 11.53 10.32
CA ARG A 44 3.13 11.80 11.76
C ARG A 44 2.99 13.30 12.04
N GLU A 45 3.79 14.13 11.38
CA GLU A 45 3.83 15.58 11.58
C GLU A 45 2.51 16.24 11.21
N GLU A 46 1.84 15.74 10.16
CA GLU A 46 0.51 16.20 9.75
C GLU A 46 -0.64 15.68 10.62
N GLY A 47 -0.33 14.81 11.59
CA GLY A 47 -1.28 14.25 12.56
C GLY A 47 -2.21 13.18 11.99
N TYR A 48 -1.77 12.45 10.96
CA TYR A 48 -2.53 11.31 10.41
C TYR A 48 -2.23 10.04 11.20
N ALA A 49 -3.28 9.28 11.52
CA ALA A 49 -3.16 7.86 11.89
C ALA A 49 -3.10 6.99 10.62
N LEU A 50 -2.71 5.72 10.76
CA LEU A 50 -2.41 4.84 9.63
C LEU A 50 -3.44 3.71 9.48
N VAL A 51 -3.80 3.43 8.23
CA VAL A 51 -4.40 2.16 7.80
C VAL A 51 -3.47 1.55 6.76
N GLN A 52 -2.86 0.41 7.06
CA GLN A 52 -1.99 -0.29 6.11
C GLN A 52 -2.83 -1.18 5.19
N LEU A 53 -2.70 -0.99 3.88
CA LEU A 53 -3.25 -1.94 2.90
C LEU A 53 -2.32 -3.14 2.73
N PRO A 54 -2.85 -4.36 2.52
CA PRO A 54 -2.05 -5.53 2.21
C PRO A 54 -1.31 -5.35 0.87
N CYS A 55 -0.12 -5.94 0.75
CA CYS A 55 0.62 -5.95 -0.52
C CYS A 55 0.06 -7.02 -1.47
N PRO A 56 -0.50 -6.63 -2.64
CA PRO A 56 -1.06 -7.63 -3.57
C PRO A 56 0.01 -8.55 -4.14
N GLU A 57 1.17 -7.99 -4.48
CA GLU A 57 2.27 -8.71 -5.13
C GLU A 57 2.86 -9.82 -4.24
N ILE A 58 3.14 -9.56 -2.96
CA ILE A 58 3.68 -10.59 -2.05
C ILE A 58 2.61 -11.63 -1.68
N ALA A 59 1.35 -11.21 -1.51
CA ALA A 59 0.27 -12.12 -1.19
C ALA A 59 -0.04 -13.08 -2.35
N PHE A 60 0.30 -12.70 -3.58
CA PHE A 60 0.11 -13.52 -4.79
C PHE A 60 1.33 -14.39 -5.12
N ALA A 61 2.51 -13.77 -5.21
CA ALA A 61 3.73 -14.40 -5.75
C ALA A 61 4.80 -14.67 -4.68
N GLY A 62 4.57 -14.29 -3.42
CA GLY A 62 5.56 -14.39 -2.36
C GLY A 62 6.71 -13.38 -2.48
N ALA A 63 7.70 -13.52 -1.60
CA ALA A 63 8.86 -12.62 -1.56
C ALA A 63 9.92 -12.95 -2.63
N LYS A 64 10.03 -14.22 -3.04
CA LYS A 64 10.99 -14.70 -4.04
C LYS A 64 10.41 -14.55 -5.45
N ARG A 65 10.34 -13.32 -5.93
CA ARG A 65 9.82 -12.96 -7.26
C ARG A 65 10.67 -11.89 -7.94
N TRP A 66 10.61 -11.82 -9.26
CA TRP A 66 11.17 -10.70 -10.02
C TRP A 66 10.20 -9.49 -10.05
N SER A 67 10.69 -8.37 -10.58
CA SER A 67 9.84 -7.20 -10.85
C SER A 67 8.96 -7.44 -12.06
N GLN A 68 7.67 -7.15 -11.94
CA GLN A 68 6.69 -7.31 -13.01
C GLN A 68 6.07 -5.95 -13.38
N VAL A 69 5.58 -5.85 -14.62
CA VAL A 69 4.83 -4.70 -15.16
C VAL A 69 3.32 -4.96 -15.15
N ILE A 70 2.52 -3.93 -15.44
CA ILE A 70 1.06 -4.04 -15.44
C ILE A 70 0.58 -5.15 -16.38
N GLU A 71 1.20 -5.34 -17.55
CA GLU A 71 0.81 -6.38 -18.52
C GLU A 71 0.94 -7.80 -17.98
N GLN A 72 1.85 -8.05 -17.02
CA GLN A 72 2.05 -9.37 -16.41
C GLN A 72 1.08 -9.64 -15.26
N TYR A 73 0.62 -8.58 -14.59
CA TYR A 73 -0.36 -8.68 -13.50
C TYR A 73 -1.79 -8.43 -13.96
N ASP A 74 -2.01 -7.90 -15.15
CA ASP A 74 -3.33 -7.73 -15.74
C ASP A 74 -3.87 -9.08 -16.23
N THR A 75 -4.22 -9.92 -15.27
CA THR A 75 -4.85 -11.22 -15.50
C THR A 75 -6.13 -11.31 -14.68
N PRO A 76 -7.17 -12.06 -15.12
CA PRO A 76 -8.39 -12.24 -14.35
C PRO A 76 -8.11 -12.69 -12.91
N LYS A 77 -7.23 -13.69 -12.74
CA LYS A 77 -6.88 -14.24 -11.42
C LYS A 77 -6.23 -13.23 -10.49
N TYR A 78 -5.35 -12.36 -11.01
CA TYR A 78 -4.70 -11.36 -10.19
C TYR A 78 -5.65 -10.19 -9.84
N ARG A 79 -6.57 -9.84 -10.74
CA ARG A 79 -7.63 -8.86 -10.46
C ARG A 79 -8.56 -9.35 -9.35
N ASP A 80 -8.98 -10.62 -9.41
CA ASP A 80 -9.79 -11.23 -8.34
C ASP A 80 -9.05 -11.23 -7.01
N HIS A 81 -7.78 -11.61 -7.00
CA HIS A 81 -6.91 -11.55 -5.82
C HIS A 81 -6.83 -10.13 -5.21
N CYS A 82 -6.66 -9.10 -6.04
CA CYS A 82 -6.64 -7.71 -5.59
C CYS A 82 -8.00 -7.26 -5.03
N SER A 83 -9.11 -7.65 -5.66
CA SER A 83 -10.47 -7.41 -5.16
C SER A 83 -10.68 -8.02 -3.78
N ASP A 84 -10.31 -9.30 -3.60
CA ASP A 84 -10.46 -10.01 -2.32
C ASP A 84 -9.67 -9.34 -1.19
N LEU A 85 -8.44 -8.88 -1.47
CA LEU A 85 -7.63 -8.14 -0.51
C LEU A 85 -8.23 -6.78 -0.15
N THR A 86 -8.80 -6.11 -1.15
CA THR A 86 -9.41 -4.78 -0.98
C THR A 86 -10.67 -4.86 -0.14
N ILE A 87 -11.53 -5.85 -0.37
CA ILE A 87 -12.76 -6.06 0.41
C ILE A 87 -12.46 -6.19 1.91
N ARG A 88 -11.41 -6.94 2.28
CA ARG A 88 -11.03 -7.09 3.70
C ARG A 88 -10.57 -5.78 4.36
N SER A 89 -10.08 -4.84 3.56
CA SER A 89 -9.62 -3.54 4.03
C SER A 89 -10.76 -2.51 4.03
N ILE A 90 -11.68 -2.60 3.05
CA ILE A 90 -12.77 -1.64 2.89
C ILE A 90 -13.76 -1.70 4.04
N ASP A 91 -14.01 -2.88 4.63
CA ASP A 91 -14.91 -3.02 5.78
C ASP A 91 -14.50 -2.11 6.95
N GLN A 92 -13.20 -1.96 7.20
CA GLN A 92 -12.68 -1.06 8.22
C GLN A 92 -12.68 0.41 7.76
N ILE A 93 -12.28 0.66 6.51
CA ILE A 93 -12.18 2.02 5.95
C ILE A 93 -13.56 2.68 5.83
N ASP A 94 -14.60 1.89 5.54
CA ASP A 94 -15.98 2.35 5.37
C ASP A 94 -16.53 3.02 6.63
N HIS A 95 -16.12 2.58 7.83
CA HIS A 95 -16.47 3.27 9.07
C HIS A 95 -15.98 4.71 9.14
N PHE A 96 -14.82 5.02 8.52
CA PHE A 96 -14.31 6.38 8.44
C PHE A 96 -14.96 7.17 7.31
N LEU A 97 -15.26 6.52 6.17
CA LEU A 97 -15.89 7.17 5.02
C LEU A 97 -17.33 7.64 5.31
N ARG A 98 -18.06 6.95 6.18
CA ARG A 98 -19.43 7.29 6.57
C ARG A 98 -19.54 8.54 7.44
N ASP A 99 -18.46 8.97 8.09
CA ASP A 99 -18.43 10.17 8.92
C ASP A 99 -17.60 11.26 8.21
N SER A 100 -18.29 12.30 7.73
CA SER A 100 -17.69 13.43 7.01
C SER A 100 -16.67 14.23 7.82
N ALA A 101 -16.59 14.01 9.14
CA ALA A 101 -15.55 14.61 9.96
C ALA A 101 -14.17 13.95 9.78
N PHE A 102 -14.10 12.76 9.19
CA PHE A 102 -12.83 12.13 8.87
C PHE A 102 -12.23 12.68 7.58
N LYS A 103 -10.91 12.92 7.61
CA LYS A 103 -10.12 13.25 6.43
C LYS A 103 -9.24 12.06 6.06
N LEU A 104 -9.48 11.49 4.88
CA LEU A 104 -8.74 10.34 4.37
C LEU A 104 -7.80 10.75 3.24
N VAL A 105 -6.60 10.16 3.22
CA VAL A 105 -5.66 10.24 2.10
C VAL A 105 -5.20 8.83 1.71
N LEU A 106 -5.03 8.58 0.42
CA LEU A 106 -4.46 7.34 -0.10
C LEU A 106 -3.03 7.60 -0.58
N ILE A 107 -2.08 6.84 -0.05
CA ILE A 107 -0.65 6.95 -0.34
C ILE A 107 -0.19 5.64 -0.96
N GLY A 108 -0.13 5.63 -2.29
CA GLY A 108 0.42 4.53 -3.07
C GLY A 108 1.92 4.68 -3.34
N LEU A 109 2.41 3.90 -4.29
CA LEU A 109 3.78 3.97 -4.78
C LEU A 109 3.77 4.00 -6.31
N GLU A 110 4.02 5.18 -6.87
CA GLU A 110 4.08 5.42 -8.31
C GLU A 110 5.07 4.47 -9.01
N GLY A 111 4.67 3.96 -10.17
CA GLY A 111 5.42 2.97 -10.95
C GLY A 111 5.27 1.53 -10.47
N SER A 112 4.58 1.27 -9.35
CA SER A 112 4.16 -0.09 -9.01
C SER A 112 2.98 -0.51 -9.89
N PRO A 113 2.97 -1.75 -10.42
CA PRO A 113 1.84 -2.28 -11.17
C PRO A 113 0.57 -2.46 -10.34
N SER A 114 0.71 -2.57 -9.02
CA SER A 114 -0.42 -2.86 -8.11
C SER A 114 -0.75 -1.72 -7.16
N CYS A 115 0.23 -0.87 -6.84
CA CYS A 115 0.07 0.19 -5.84
C CYS A 115 0.27 1.61 -6.41
N GLY A 116 0.48 1.78 -7.72
CA GLY A 116 0.53 3.09 -8.37
C GLY A 116 -0.83 3.79 -8.28
N VAL A 117 -0.86 5.08 -7.92
CA VAL A 117 -2.12 5.84 -7.84
C VAL A 117 -2.40 6.53 -9.16
N ARG A 118 -1.38 7.14 -9.77
CA ARG A 118 -1.51 7.88 -11.04
C ARG A 118 -0.71 7.25 -12.17
N LEU A 119 0.41 6.61 -11.85
CA LEU A 119 1.38 6.04 -12.77
C LEU A 119 1.69 4.60 -12.39
N THR A 120 1.76 3.76 -13.42
CA THR A 120 2.11 2.35 -13.32
C THR A 120 3.26 2.01 -14.26
N GLY A 121 4.08 1.02 -13.90
CA GLY A 121 5.11 0.50 -14.78
C GLY A 121 4.48 -0.35 -15.89
N SER A 122 4.76 -0.01 -17.14
CA SER A 122 4.25 -0.69 -18.34
C SER A 122 5.39 -0.95 -19.32
N ASN A 123 5.39 -2.15 -19.90
CA ASN A 123 6.26 -2.52 -21.01
C ASN A 123 5.71 -3.80 -21.68
N SER A 124 5.15 -3.67 -22.88
CA SER A 124 4.56 -4.80 -23.62
C SER A 124 5.57 -5.89 -24.00
N ASP A 125 6.85 -5.53 -24.12
CA ASP A 125 7.91 -6.45 -24.54
C ASP A 125 8.58 -7.14 -23.35
N TRP A 126 8.28 -6.69 -22.12
CA TRP A 126 8.88 -7.24 -20.91
C TRP A 126 8.25 -8.58 -20.53
N GLN A 127 9.01 -9.67 -20.74
CA GLN A 127 8.59 -11.03 -20.40
C GLN A 127 9.16 -11.51 -19.05
N GLY A 128 10.18 -10.82 -18.51
CA GLY A 128 10.94 -11.27 -17.34
C GLY A 128 12.14 -12.14 -17.73
N TYR A 129 13.20 -12.07 -16.91
CA TYR A 129 14.32 -13.03 -16.95
C TYR A 129 14.21 -13.93 -15.71
N PRO A 130 14.47 -15.25 -15.84
CA PRO A 130 14.56 -16.17 -14.70
C PRO A 130 15.66 -15.80 -13.70
#